data_AF-A0A9X0H355-F1
#
_entry.id   AF-A0A9X0H355-F1
#
_cell.length_a   1.000
_cell.length_b   1.000
_cell.length_c   1.000
_cell.angle_alpha   90.00
_cell.angle_beta   90.00
_cell.angle_gamma   90.00
#
_symmetry.space_group_name_H-M   'P 1'
#
loop_
_entity.id
_entity.type
_entity.pdbx_description
1 polymer ?
#
loop_
_entity_poly.entity_id
_entity_poly.type
_entity_poly.pdbx_seq_one_letter_code
_entity_poly.pdbx_strand_id
1 'polypeptide(L)'
;NALLCLRYADVYLGDRLIRVRGETEKTHREFLIPIPDGLMAQLETIMNAAKAVGFQPEDQLFNVNRFSGHYRRQEMNSNQVEAMY
;
A
#
# COMPACT_ATOMS: atom_id res chain seq x y z
N ASN A 1 5.57 -1.66 11.36
CA ASN A 1 5.23 -0.60 10.39
C ASN A 1 4.24 -1.18 9.37
N ALA A 2 2.95 -1.28 9.72
CA ALA A 2 1.96 -2.09 8.98
C ALA A 2 1.61 -1.53 7.59
N LEU A 3 1.73 -0.21 7.41
CA LEU A 3 1.49 0.46 6.13
C LEU A 3 2.45 0.03 5.01
N LEU A 4 3.69 -0.36 5.36
CA LEU A 4 4.67 -0.84 4.39
C LEU A 4 4.36 -2.26 3.87
N CYS A 5 3.47 -3.01 4.52
CA CYS A 5 3.12 -4.37 4.11
C CYS A 5 1.87 -4.43 3.22
N LEU A 6 1.23 -3.28 2.98
CA LEU A 6 0.00 -3.19 2.21
C LEU A 6 0.33 -3.32 0.72
N ARG A 7 -0.20 -4.35 0.08
CA ARG A 7 0.00 -4.58 -1.36
C ARG A 7 -1.19 -4.03 -2.14
N TYR A 8 -1.00 -3.80 -3.43
CA TYR A 8 -2.03 -3.28 -4.32
C TYR A 8 -3.33 -4.12 -4.27
N ALA A 9 -3.19 -5.45 -4.17
CA ALA A 9 -4.33 -6.38 -4.07
C ALA A 9 -5.11 -6.34 -2.75
N ASP A 10 -4.61 -5.65 -1.73
CA ASP A 10 -5.25 -5.60 -0.41
C ASP A 10 -6.29 -4.48 -0.28
N VAL A 11 -6.47 -3.63 -1.29
CA VAL A 11 -7.43 -2.52 -1.29
C VAL A 11 -8.63 -2.83 -2.18
N TYR A 12 -9.80 -3.01 -1.56
CA TYR A 12 -11.07 -3.24 -2.22
C TYR A 12 -11.88 -1.95 -2.25
N LEU A 13 -11.62 -1.07 -3.24
CA LEU A 13 -12.30 0.23 -3.34
C LEU A 13 -13.83 0.10 -3.48
N GLY A 14 -14.31 -0.91 -4.23
CA GLY A 14 -15.75 -1.13 -4.41
C GLY A 14 -16.47 -1.48 -3.11
N ASP A 15 -15.83 -2.30 -2.27
CA ASP A 15 -16.37 -2.73 -0.98
C ASP A 15 -16.00 -1.77 0.16
N ARG A 16 -15.16 -0.77 -0.12
CA ARG A 16 -14.57 0.17 0.85
C ARG A 16 -13.84 -0.55 1.99
N LEU A 17 -13.08 -1.59 1.64
CA LEU A 17 -12.34 -2.40 2.60
C LEU A 17 -10.84 -2.44 2.29
N ILE A 18 -10.04 -2.55 3.34
CA ILE A 18 -8.62 -2.86 3.27
C ILE A 18 -8.37 -4.16 4.01
N ARG A 19 -7.66 -5.09 3.38
CA ARG A 19 -7.15 -6.30 4.01
C ARG A 19 -5.83 -6.01 4.70
N VAL A 20 -5.81 -6.17 6.02
CA VAL A 20 -4.60 -6.16 6.83
C VAL A 20 -4.17 -7.61 7.02
N ARG A 21 -3.08 -8.01 6.37
CA ARG A 21 -2.51 -9.35 6.53
C ARG A 21 -1.74 -9.48 7.84
N GLY A 22 -1.93 -10.61 8.51
CA GLY A 22 -1.26 -10.94 9.77
C GLY A 22 0.21 -11.36 9.64
N GLU A 23 0.86 -11.14 8.49
CA GLU A 23 2.26 -11.56 8.23
C GLU A 23 3.25 -10.96 9.25
N THR A 24 2.89 -9.85 9.91
CA THR A 24 3.69 -9.21 10.96
C THR A 24 3.18 -9.40 12.39
N GLU A 25 2.06 -10.11 12.61
CA GLU A 25 1.47 -10.33 13.94
C GLU A 25 1.67 -11.79 14.40
N LYS A 26 2.09 -11.98 15.66
CA LYS A 26 2.29 -13.30 16.29
C LYS A 26 1.05 -14.22 16.25
N THR A 27 -0.13 -13.68 15.94
CA THR A 27 -1.41 -14.39 15.90
C THR A 27 -1.81 -14.83 14.49
N HIS A 28 -1.09 -14.40 13.43
CA HIS A 28 -1.42 -14.65 12.02
C HIS A 28 -2.86 -14.27 11.63
N ARG A 29 -3.48 -13.33 12.34
CA ARG A 29 -4.87 -12.95 12.06
C ARG A 29 -4.93 -11.96 10.91
N GLU A 30 -5.82 -12.25 9.96
CA GLU A 30 -6.18 -11.33 8.89
C GLU A 30 -7.44 -10.57 9.30
N PHE A 31 -7.46 -9.27 9.01
CA PHE A 31 -8.60 -8.41 9.29
C PHE A 31 -8.98 -7.61 8.04
N LEU A 32 -10.27 -7.39 7.85
CA LEU A 32 -10.80 -6.41 6.92
C LEU A 32 -11.20 -5.17 7.71
N ILE A 33 -10.64 -4.02 7.35
CA ILE A 33 -10.97 -2.74 7.97
C ILE A 33 -11.70 -1.84 6.98
N PRO A 34 -12.71 -1.07 7.41
CA PRO A 34 -13.39 -0.11 6.55
C PRO A 34 -12.46 1.05 6.18
N ILE A 35 -12.62 1.55 4.95
CA ILE A 35 -11.99 2.79 4.49
C ILE A 35 -12.84 3.97 4.97
N PRO A 36 -12.29 4.89 5.77
CA PRO A 36 -12.99 6.11 6.15
C PRO A 36 -13.27 6.99 4.93
N ASP A 37 -14.43 7.67 4.90
CA ASP A 37 -14.81 8.53 3.76
C ASP A 37 -13.75 9.61 3.47
N GLY A 38 -13.14 10.18 4.51
CA GLY A 38 -12.09 11.19 4.37
C GLY A 38 -10.78 10.69 3.73
N LEU A 39 -10.62 9.37 3.57
CA LEU A 39 -9.47 8.72 2.95
C LEU A 39 -9.78 8.17 1.53
N MET A 40 -11.05 8.12 1.16
CA MET A 40 -11.49 7.45 -0.07
C MET A 40 -10.90 8.10 -1.33
N ALA A 41 -11.01 9.42 -1.45
CA ALA A 41 -10.54 10.15 -2.63
C ALA A 41 -9.01 10.03 -2.83
N GLN A 42 -8.25 10.03 -1.73
CA GLN A 42 -6.80 9.86 -1.79
C GLN A 42 -6.43 8.43 -2.19
N LEU A 43 -7.12 7.41 -1.65
CA LEU A 43 -6.89 6.03 -2.04
C LEU A 43 -7.26 5.78 -3.50
N GLU A 44 -8.36 6.33 -4.01
CA GLU A 44 -8.70 6.24 -5.43
C GLU A 44 -7.60 6.84 -6.32
N THR A 45 -7.08 8.00 -5.92
CA THR A 45 -5.97 8.67 -6.64
C THR A 45 -4.74 7.78 -6.68
N ILE A 46 -4.35 7.20 -5.54
CA ILE A 46 -3.18 6.32 -5.44
C ILE A 46 -3.38 5.04 -6.26
N MET A 47 -4.55 4.40 -6.16
CA MET A 47 -4.85 3.16 -6.89
C MET A 47 -4.85 3.39 -8.41
N ASN A 48 -5.39 4.52 -8.87
CA ASN A 48 -5.37 4.90 -10.28
C ASN A 48 -3.94 5.17 -10.77
N ALA A 49 -3.12 5.87 -9.98
CA ALA A 49 -1.72 6.09 -10.29
C ALA A 49 -0.92 4.77 -10.33
N ALA A 50 -1.12 3.89 -9.35
CA ALA A 50 -0.50 2.57 -9.29
C ALA A 50 -0.84 1.72 -10.53
N LYS A 51 -2.12 1.72 -10.92
CA LYS A 51 -2.58 1.07 -12.15
C LYS A 51 -1.91 1.63 -13.39
N ALA A 52 -1.80 2.95 -13.51
CA ALA A 52 -1.14 3.61 -14.64
C ALA A 52 0.35 3.27 -14.74
N VAL A 53 1.02 3.09 -13.60
CA VAL A 53 2.43 2.66 -13.51
C VAL A 53 2.61 1.15 -13.76
N GLY A 54 1.52 0.38 -13.81
CA GLY A 54 1.56 -1.06 -14.09
C GLY A 54 1.85 -1.92 -12.85
N PHE A 55 1.37 -1.49 -11.68
CA PHE A 55 1.49 -2.28 -10.45
C PHE A 55 0.92 -3.69 -10.62
N GLN A 56 1.65 -4.66 -10.09
CA GLN A 56 1.18 -6.02 -9.94
C GLN A 56 0.43 -6.19 -8.60
N PRO A 57 -0.43 -7.21 -8.45
CA PRO A 57 -1.20 -7.46 -7.23
C PRO A 57 -0.35 -7.46 -5.94
N GLU A 58 0.87 -7.99 -6.02
CA GLU A 58 1.78 -8.13 -4.89
C GLU A 58 2.70 -6.90 -4.66
N ASP A 59 2.62 -5.89 -5.53
CA ASP A 59 3.44 -4.69 -5.36
C ASP A 59 3.00 -3.92 -4.11
N GLN A 60 3.97 -3.43 -3.34
CA GLN A 60 3.74 -2.56 -2.19
C GLN A 60 3.04 -1.26 -2.64
N LEU A 61 1.84 -1.00 -2.11
CA LEU A 61 1.00 0.13 -2.52
C LEU A 61 1.66 1.48 -2.24
N PHE A 62 2.23 1.64 -1.04
CA PHE A 62 2.94 2.85 -0.63
C PHE A 62 4.43 2.70 -0.87
N ASN A 63 4.85 2.88 -2.12
CA ASN A 63 6.23 2.67 -2.53
C ASN A 63 6.77 3.86 -3.34
N VAL A 64 7.53 4.73 -2.67
CA VAL A 64 8.10 5.93 -3.29
C VAL A 64 9.03 5.60 -4.47
N ASN A 65 9.65 4.42 -4.50
CA ASN A 65 10.55 4.03 -5.57
C ASN A 65 9.77 3.73 -6.87
N ARG A 66 8.50 3.32 -6.77
CA ARG A 66 7.65 3.05 -7.93
C ARG A 66 7.00 4.33 -8.48
N PHE A 67 6.85 5.36 -7.63
CA PHE A 67 6.29 6.65 -8.03
C PHE A 67 7.35 7.73 -8.33
N SER A 68 8.65 7.41 -8.24
CA SER A 68 9.74 8.35 -8.55
C SER A 68 10.73 7.76 -9.56
N GLY A 69 11.03 8.51 -10.63
CA GLY A 69 11.93 8.07 -11.70
C GLY A 69 13.41 7.94 -11.31
N HIS A 70 13.78 8.32 -10.07
CA HIS A 70 15.16 8.34 -9.59
C HIS A 70 15.60 7.05 -8.89
N TYR A 71 14.68 6.14 -8.53
CA TYR A 71 15.00 4.94 -7.76
C TYR A 71 14.70 3.66 -8.55
N ARG A 72 15.73 2.81 -8.73
CA ARG A 72 15.65 1.57 -9.52
C ARG A 72 15.13 0.34 -8.74
N ARG A 73 14.78 0.48 -7.45
CA ARG A 73 14.35 -0.66 -6.62
C ARG A 73 12.84 -0.82 -6.64
N GLN A 74 12.38 -2.08 -6.65
CA GLN A 74 10.96 -2.39 -6.70
C GLN A 74 10.25 -2.32 -5.35
N GLU A 75 10.97 -2.29 -4.23
CA GLU A 75 10.41 -2.25 -2.86
C GLU A 75 11.04 -1.12 -2.04
N MET A 76 10.21 -0.44 -1.24
CA MET A 76 10.64 0.56 -0.25
C MET A 76 10.81 -0.09 1.13
N ASN A 77 11.92 0.21 1.80
CA ASN A 77 12.19 -0.28 3.16
C ASN A 77 12.12 0.85 4.21
N SER A 78 12.05 0.48 5.50
CA SER A 78 11.91 1.42 6.62
C SER A 78 13.00 2.49 6.66
N ASN A 79 14.23 2.16 6.24
CA ASN A 79 15.35 3.11 6.24
C ASN A 79 15.12 4.26 5.24
N GLN A 80 14.40 4.03 4.14
CA GLN A 80 14.02 5.07 3.20
C GLN A 80 12.86 5.95 3.72
N VAL A 81 12.03 5.45 4.63
CA VAL A 81 10.96 6.23 5.29
C VAL A 81 11.57 7.19 6.31
N GLU A 82 12.51 6.71 7.13
CA GLU A 82 13.17 7.51 8.17
C GLU A 82 14.03 8.65 7.61
N ALA A 83 14.59 8.48 6.41
CA ALA A 83 15.40 9.50 5.75
C ALA A 83 14.59 10.63 5.08
N MET A 84 13.26 10.56 5.08
CA MET A 84 12.35 11.56 4.49
C MET A 84 11.74 12.50 5.54
N TYR A 85 12.08 12.33 6.81
CA TYR A 85 11.76 13.20 7.95
C TYR A 85 13.01 13.93 8.44
#